data_AF-A0A6C0DK54-F1
#
_entry.id   AF-A0A6C0DK54-F1
#
_cell.length_a   1.000
_cell.length_b   1.000
_cell.length_c   1.000
_cell.angle_alpha   90.00
_cell.angle_beta   90.00
_cell.angle_gamma   90.00
#
_symmetry.space_group_name_H-M   'P 1'
#
loop_
_entity.id
_entity.type
_entity.pdbx_description
1 polymer ?
#
loop_
_entity_poly.entity_id
_entity_poly.type
_entity_poly.pdbx_seq_one_letter_code
_entity_poly.pdbx_strand_id
1 'polypeptide(L)'
;MLNTEQYLEEESLKTHRQSPYNINNYNRFLKTIETKNKRSVDIPTILHINIDVEINNIDDLLNLISKYKIDDHVKYNINMKSLHDIKDPLIELNNMIGMKKLKKNIVDQIIYFIQGLNKATTKITDFIETEWIVGDYMHTVIYGPPGTGKTEIAKILGKIFSKLGILKNGTFKKVTRSDLIAGYVGQTSLKTRTVINENLDGVLFIDEAYALGNNEKKDSFSKECIDTICEALSDHKDKLMVIIAGYEHELKECFFNYNQGLESRFTWRFETDAYTGEDLYNIFVKKVREIGWLIHENSGFDASWFVKNAELFKNYGRDIETFLAKTKIAHSRRVFCKDDSEKRKLVLLDLENGLESYLLNSDIQNKKEKDFFEKELQYSIYC
;
A
#
# COMPACT_ATOMS: atom_id res chain seq x y z
N MET A 1 -16.84 54.74 7.85
CA MET A 1 -17.48 55.62 6.85
C MET A 1 -16.41 55.81 5.78
N LEU A 2 -16.42 55.03 4.68
CA LEU A 2 -17.19 55.26 3.42
C LEU A 2 -16.96 56.71 2.94
N ASN A 3 -16.56 57.05 1.72
CA ASN A 3 -16.58 56.37 0.42
C ASN A 3 -15.72 57.21 -0.55
N THR A 4 -15.11 56.60 -1.56
CA THR A 4 -14.65 57.30 -2.78
C THR A 4 -15.13 56.52 -3.99
N GLU A 5 -16.36 56.82 -4.39
CA GLU A 5 -16.89 56.67 -5.75
C GLU A 5 -17.10 58.08 -6.32
N GLN A 6 -17.22 58.15 -7.64
CA GLN A 6 -17.57 59.32 -8.47
C GLN A 6 -16.40 60.15 -9.03
N TYR A 7 -15.89 59.71 -10.18
CA TYR A 7 -15.57 60.59 -11.30
C TYR A 7 -15.79 59.81 -12.61
N LEU A 8 -17.05 59.70 -13.04
CA LEU A 8 -17.45 59.37 -14.42
C LEU A 8 -18.80 60.02 -14.71
N GLU A 9 -18.81 61.34 -14.90
CA GLU A 9 -19.85 62.04 -15.64
C GLU A 9 -19.16 63.14 -16.45
N GLU A 10 -19.13 62.98 -17.77
CA GLU A 10 -19.34 64.09 -18.70
C GLU A 10 -19.57 63.54 -20.13
N GLU A 11 -20.83 63.67 -20.53
CA GLU A 11 -21.31 64.08 -21.85
C GLU A 11 -20.75 63.40 -23.11
N SER A 12 -21.54 62.42 -23.56
CA SER A 12 -22.19 62.38 -24.88
C SER A 12 -21.86 63.50 -25.89
N LEU A 13 -21.46 63.15 -27.13
CA LEU A 13 -22.27 63.36 -28.36
C LEU A 13 -21.50 63.15 -29.68
N LYS A 14 -22.18 62.47 -30.62
CA LYS A 14 -22.05 62.43 -32.10
C LYS A 14 -21.01 61.42 -32.65
N THR A 15 -21.38 60.38 -33.41
CA THR A 15 -22.23 60.34 -34.63
C THR A 15 -22.75 58.90 -34.87
N HIS A 16 -24.06 58.64 -34.87
CA HIS A 16 -24.99 58.48 -36.02
C HIS A 16 -24.64 57.43 -37.11
N ARG A 17 -25.42 56.32 -37.16
CA ARG A 17 -26.22 55.85 -38.33
C ARG A 17 -27.24 54.76 -37.91
N GLN A 18 -28.45 54.90 -38.45
CA GLN A 18 -29.73 54.25 -38.09
C GLN A 18 -29.96 52.87 -38.75
N SER A 19 -30.82 52.01 -38.18
CA SER A 19 -31.98 51.40 -38.88
C SER A 19 -32.92 50.60 -37.94
N PRO A 20 -34.22 50.41 -38.29
CA PRO A 20 -35.33 50.23 -37.36
C PRO A 20 -35.81 48.78 -37.21
N TYR A 21 -36.09 48.32 -35.98
CA TYR A 21 -36.97 47.16 -35.79
C TYR A 21 -38.01 47.39 -34.68
N ASN A 22 -39.23 47.06 -35.06
CA ASN A 22 -40.52 47.41 -34.49
C ASN A 22 -40.82 46.56 -33.23
N ILE A 23 -40.75 47.18 -32.03
CA ILE A 23 -40.92 46.56 -30.70
C ILE A 23 -42.23 45.77 -30.55
N ASN A 24 -43.26 46.09 -31.34
CA ASN A 24 -44.56 45.44 -31.26
C ASN A 24 -44.58 43.98 -31.76
N ASN A 25 -43.66 43.58 -32.66
CA ASN A 25 -43.56 42.18 -33.11
C ASN A 25 -42.85 41.30 -32.08
N TYR A 26 -41.90 41.85 -31.32
CA TYR A 26 -41.15 41.12 -30.29
C TYR A 26 -42.06 40.72 -29.12
N ASN A 27 -42.92 41.62 -28.66
CA ASN A 27 -43.84 41.34 -27.56
C ASN A 27 -44.92 40.31 -27.93
N ARG A 28 -45.30 40.19 -29.22
CA ARG A 28 -46.21 39.15 -29.70
C ARG A 28 -45.53 37.78 -29.81
N PHE A 29 -44.23 37.77 -30.16
CA PHE A 29 -43.40 36.57 -30.17
C PHE A 29 -43.20 36.02 -28.74
N LEU A 30 -42.89 36.88 -27.77
CA LEU A 30 -42.76 36.51 -26.36
C LEU A 30 -44.05 35.93 -25.76
N LYS A 31 -45.22 36.54 -26.03
CA LYS A 31 -46.52 35.99 -25.59
C LYS A 31 -46.87 34.63 -26.22
N THR A 32 -46.36 34.35 -27.42
CA THR A 32 -46.55 33.06 -28.10
C THR A 32 -45.62 31.97 -27.55
N ILE A 33 -44.44 32.36 -27.04
CA ILE A 33 -43.50 31.45 -26.35
C ILE A 33 -44.01 31.12 -24.93
N GLU A 34 -44.50 32.11 -24.19
CA GLU A 34 -45.05 31.91 -22.83
C GLU A 34 -46.29 30.98 -22.80
N THR A 35 -47.02 30.86 -23.91
CA THR A 35 -48.23 30.03 -23.99
C THR A 35 -48.01 28.63 -24.57
N LYS A 36 -46.80 28.28 -25.04
CA LYS A 36 -46.55 26.97 -25.70
C LYS A 36 -45.47 26.07 -25.10
N ASN A 37 -44.87 26.39 -23.95
CA ASN A 37 -43.94 25.46 -23.30
C ASN A 37 -44.06 25.43 -21.77
N LYS A 38 -45.20 24.93 -21.27
CA LYS A 38 -45.25 24.19 -19.99
C LYS A 38 -44.97 22.72 -20.27
N ARG A 39 -43.72 22.41 -20.61
CA ARG A 39 -43.14 21.10 -20.28
C ARG A 39 -42.16 21.40 -19.16
N SER A 40 -42.53 21.03 -17.93
CA SER A 40 -41.60 20.97 -16.81
C SER A 40 -40.42 20.12 -17.25
N VAL A 41 -39.28 20.76 -17.47
CA VAL A 41 -38.01 20.02 -17.48
C VAL A 41 -37.78 19.70 -16.00
N ASP A 42 -38.06 18.45 -15.62
CA ASP A 42 -37.69 17.95 -14.30
C ASP A 42 -36.16 18.01 -14.22
N ILE A 43 -35.63 19.07 -13.62
CA ILE A 43 -34.22 19.12 -13.25
C ILE A 43 -34.06 18.05 -12.17
N PRO A 44 -33.26 16.98 -12.39
CA PRO A 44 -33.11 15.96 -11.38
C PRO A 44 -32.51 16.60 -10.13
N THR A 45 -33.31 16.69 -9.07
CA THR A 45 -32.87 17.19 -7.77
C THR A 45 -31.81 16.23 -7.24
N ILE A 46 -30.55 16.66 -7.22
CA ILE A 46 -29.46 15.88 -6.61
C ILE A 46 -29.72 15.83 -5.11
N LEU A 47 -29.87 14.62 -4.57
CA LEU A 47 -30.01 14.39 -3.14
C LEU A 47 -28.63 14.49 -2.47
N HIS A 48 -28.49 15.40 -1.50
CA HIS A 48 -27.28 15.49 -0.69
C HIS A 48 -27.43 14.63 0.56
N ILE A 49 -26.49 13.68 0.75
CA ILE A 49 -26.44 12.83 1.95
C ILE A 49 -25.18 13.17 2.73
N ASN A 50 -25.37 13.56 4.00
CA ASN A 50 -24.28 13.76 4.94
C ASN A 50 -24.07 12.46 5.74
N ILE A 51 -22.88 11.88 5.63
CA ILE A 51 -22.48 10.69 6.39
C ILE A 51 -21.68 11.17 7.60
N ASP A 52 -22.19 10.86 8.79
CA ASP A 52 -21.53 11.11 10.08
C ASP A 52 -21.29 9.78 10.78
N VAL A 53 -20.09 9.22 10.57
CA VAL A 53 -19.66 7.94 11.14
C VAL A 53 -18.17 7.99 11.46
N GLU A 54 -17.78 7.29 12.51
CA GLU A 54 -16.37 7.06 12.85
C GLU A 54 -15.89 5.75 12.23
N ILE A 55 -14.68 5.75 11.65
CA ILE A 55 -14.08 4.58 11.03
C ILE A 55 -12.84 4.18 11.85
N ASN A 56 -12.86 2.97 12.41
CA ASN A 56 -11.79 2.48 13.29
C ASN A 56 -11.02 1.31 12.70
N ASN A 57 -11.61 0.60 11.73
CA ASN A 57 -11.04 -0.62 11.15
C ASN A 57 -11.52 -0.82 9.69
N ILE A 58 -11.03 -1.89 9.06
CA ILE A 58 -11.35 -2.20 7.66
C ILE A 58 -12.84 -2.58 7.51
N ASP A 59 -13.42 -3.29 8.47
CA ASP A 59 -14.82 -3.70 8.41
C ASP A 59 -15.76 -2.49 8.43
N ASP A 60 -15.44 -1.43 9.17
CA ASP A 60 -16.20 -0.17 9.16
C ASP A 60 -16.23 0.46 7.75
N LEU A 61 -15.08 0.49 7.06
CA LEU A 61 -15.01 0.95 5.66
C LEU A 61 -15.85 0.07 4.74
N LEU A 62 -15.74 -1.25 4.86
CA LEU A 62 -16.50 -2.21 4.03
C LEU A 62 -18.02 -2.10 4.28
N ASN A 63 -18.42 -1.87 5.53
CA ASN A 63 -19.81 -1.64 5.91
C ASN A 63 -20.35 -0.33 5.33
N LEU A 64 -19.56 0.74 5.39
CA LEU A 64 -19.90 2.03 4.77
C LEU A 64 -20.10 1.88 3.25
N ILE A 65 -19.15 1.24 2.56
CA ILE A 65 -19.21 0.95 1.11
C ILE A 65 -20.47 0.14 0.78
N SER A 66 -20.82 -0.84 1.62
CA SER A 66 -21.99 -1.69 1.39
C SER A 66 -23.32 -0.96 1.64
N LYS A 67 -23.35 -0.04 2.61
CA LYS A 67 -24.53 0.75 2.98
C LYS A 67 -24.86 1.84 1.97
N TYR A 68 -23.85 2.54 1.44
CA TYR A 68 -24.03 3.69 0.55
C TYR A 68 -23.57 3.36 -0.86
N LYS A 69 -24.52 3.10 -1.77
CA LYS A 69 -24.24 2.77 -3.17
C LYS A 69 -23.96 4.02 -4.01
N ILE A 70 -23.20 3.87 -5.08
CA ILE A 70 -23.04 4.94 -6.07
C ILE A 70 -24.35 5.13 -6.82
N ASP A 71 -24.81 6.38 -6.91
CA ASP A 71 -26.01 6.79 -7.62
C ASP A 71 -25.77 8.19 -8.22
N ASP A 72 -26.10 8.37 -9.50
CA ASP A 72 -25.86 9.63 -10.25
C ASP A 72 -26.69 10.81 -9.71
N HIS A 73 -27.72 10.53 -8.92
CA HIS A 73 -28.59 11.53 -8.29
C HIS A 73 -28.27 11.75 -6.81
N VAL A 74 -27.21 11.13 -6.27
CA VAL A 74 -26.82 11.27 -4.87
C VAL A 74 -25.41 11.85 -4.75
N LYS A 75 -25.26 12.92 -3.97
CA LYS A 75 -23.96 13.50 -3.62
C LYS A 75 -23.67 13.30 -2.14
N TYR A 76 -22.60 12.58 -1.86
CA TYR A 76 -22.08 12.37 -0.51
C TYR A 76 -21.09 13.47 -0.10
N ASN A 77 -20.89 13.66 1.20
CA ASN A 77 -19.86 14.54 1.78
C ASN A 77 -18.44 13.96 1.70
N ILE A 78 -18.27 12.75 1.17
CA ILE A 78 -16.99 12.09 0.92
C ILE A 78 -16.95 11.56 -0.52
N ASN A 79 -15.74 11.35 -1.07
CA ASN A 79 -15.57 10.72 -2.37
C ASN A 79 -15.95 9.23 -2.32
N MET A 80 -17.26 8.97 -2.41
CA MET A 80 -17.83 7.62 -2.33
C MET A 80 -17.36 6.72 -3.48
N LYS A 81 -17.13 7.29 -4.67
CA LYS A 81 -16.62 6.53 -5.81
C LYS A 81 -15.25 5.92 -5.49
N SER A 82 -14.31 6.73 -5.01
CA SER A 82 -12.98 6.23 -4.64
C SER A 82 -13.02 5.19 -3.50
N LEU A 83 -13.97 5.30 -2.55
CA LEU A 83 -14.17 4.26 -1.53
C LEU A 83 -14.63 2.92 -2.14
N HIS A 84 -15.58 2.96 -3.08
CA HIS A 84 -16.02 1.75 -3.79
C HIS A 84 -14.91 1.14 -4.65
N ASP A 85 -14.09 1.98 -5.30
CA ASP A 85 -12.98 1.51 -6.14
C ASP A 85 -12.00 0.65 -5.32
N ILE A 86 -11.71 1.04 -4.06
CA ILE A 86 -10.81 0.29 -3.18
C ILE A 86 -11.44 -0.91 -2.45
N LYS A 87 -12.71 -1.26 -2.72
CA LYS A 87 -13.40 -2.35 -2.02
C LYS A 87 -12.64 -3.68 -2.09
N ASP A 88 -12.23 -4.11 -3.29
CA ASP A 88 -11.54 -5.39 -3.47
C ASP A 88 -10.19 -5.45 -2.72
N PRO A 89 -9.28 -4.48 -2.85
CA PRO A 89 -8.03 -4.53 -2.11
C PRO A 89 -8.23 -4.38 -0.59
N LEU A 90 -9.29 -3.72 -0.11
CA LEU A 90 -9.65 -3.74 1.31
C LEU A 90 -10.06 -5.15 1.78
N ILE A 91 -10.81 -5.88 0.97
CA ILE A 91 -11.15 -7.29 1.25
C ILE A 91 -9.88 -8.16 1.24
N GLU A 92 -8.99 -7.98 0.27
CA GLU A 92 -7.68 -8.66 0.23
C GLU A 92 -6.88 -8.40 1.52
N LEU A 93 -6.80 -7.13 1.96
CA LEU A 93 -6.12 -6.75 3.20
C LEU A 93 -6.78 -7.37 4.43
N ASN A 94 -8.11 -7.35 4.51
CA ASN A 94 -8.86 -7.88 5.65
C ASN A 94 -8.65 -9.40 5.79
N ASN A 95 -8.62 -10.11 4.66
CA ASN A 95 -8.40 -11.56 4.57
C ASN A 95 -6.96 -11.99 4.88
N MET A 96 -6.00 -11.06 5.00
CA MET A 96 -4.68 -11.41 5.51
C MET A 96 -4.80 -11.87 6.97
N ILE A 97 -4.08 -12.90 7.35
CA ILE A 97 -4.13 -13.45 8.70
C ILE A 97 -3.36 -12.51 9.66
N GLY A 98 -3.83 -12.34 10.90
CA GLY A 98 -3.15 -11.50 11.90
C GLY A 98 -3.03 -10.01 11.55
N MET A 99 -1.94 -9.40 12.02
CA MET A 99 -1.49 -8.02 11.73
C MET A 99 -2.51 -6.91 12.09
N LYS A 100 -3.14 -7.04 13.26
CA LYS A 100 -4.24 -6.15 13.68
C LYS A 100 -3.78 -4.69 13.79
N LYS A 101 -2.60 -4.45 14.39
CA LYS A 101 -2.07 -3.08 14.58
C LYS A 101 -1.72 -2.45 13.23
N LEU A 102 -1.04 -3.20 12.36
CA LEU A 102 -0.68 -2.76 11.02
C LEU A 102 -1.92 -2.43 10.17
N LYS A 103 -2.96 -3.29 10.18
CA LYS A 103 -4.20 -3.04 9.45
C LYS A 103 -4.87 -1.74 9.89
N LYS A 104 -4.90 -1.46 11.19
CA LYS A 104 -5.42 -0.20 11.73
C LYS A 104 -4.62 1.00 11.22
N ASN A 105 -3.29 0.95 11.28
CA ASN A 105 -2.45 2.05 10.79
C ASN A 105 -2.61 2.29 9.27
N ILE A 106 -2.84 1.23 8.48
CA ILE A 106 -3.17 1.37 7.06
C ILE A 106 -4.53 2.05 6.87
N VAL A 107 -5.52 1.72 7.69
CA VAL A 107 -6.83 2.39 7.68
C VAL A 107 -6.66 3.88 7.97
N ASP A 108 -5.87 4.25 8.97
CA ASP A 108 -5.57 5.66 9.29
C ASP A 108 -4.95 6.38 8.08
N GLN A 109 -4.01 5.74 7.40
CA GLN A 109 -3.39 6.26 6.18
C GLN A 109 -4.43 6.45 5.06
N ILE A 110 -5.29 5.46 4.80
CA ILE A 110 -6.33 5.54 3.76
C ILE A 110 -7.29 6.68 4.04
N ILE A 111 -7.79 6.79 5.28
CA ILE A 111 -8.72 7.83 5.71
C ILE A 111 -8.09 9.22 5.56
N TYR A 112 -6.82 9.35 5.92
CA TYR A 112 -6.09 10.60 5.79
C TYR A 112 -5.98 11.08 4.34
N PHE A 113 -5.58 10.18 3.42
CA PHE A 113 -5.40 10.53 2.01
C PHE A 113 -6.72 10.69 1.24
N ILE A 114 -7.74 9.88 1.51
CA ILE A 114 -9.02 9.97 0.78
C ILE A 114 -9.77 11.28 1.08
N GLN A 115 -9.58 11.82 2.27
CA GLN A 115 -10.12 13.13 2.65
C GLN A 115 -9.30 14.29 2.08
N GLY A 116 -8.17 14.02 1.43
CA GLY A 116 -7.28 15.04 0.89
C GLY A 116 -6.57 15.86 1.96
N LEU A 117 -6.49 15.37 3.20
CA LEU A 117 -5.82 16.08 4.32
C LEU A 117 -4.31 16.20 4.09
N ASN A 118 -3.76 15.36 3.22
CA ASN A 118 -2.39 15.45 2.74
C ASN A 118 -2.13 16.70 1.90
N LYS A 119 -3.16 17.42 1.42
CA LYS A 119 -3.00 18.60 0.58
C LYS A 119 -3.07 19.86 1.45
N ALA A 120 -1.95 20.56 1.61
CA ALA A 120 -1.97 21.90 2.19
C ALA A 120 -2.77 22.85 1.27
N THR A 121 -3.82 23.47 1.83
CA THR A 121 -4.57 24.52 1.13
C THR A 121 -4.12 25.87 1.65
N THR A 122 -3.27 26.59 0.91
CA THR A 122 -3.08 28.02 1.14
C THR A 122 -4.26 28.76 0.53
N LYS A 123 -5.31 28.99 1.32
CA LYS A 123 -6.29 30.05 1.00
C LYS A 123 -5.55 31.39 1.06
N ILE A 124 -5.10 31.89 -0.08
CA ILE A 124 -4.75 33.30 -0.23
C ILE A 124 -6.00 33.93 -0.86
N THR A 125 -6.68 34.75 -0.06
CA THR A 125 -7.69 35.79 -0.41
C THR A 125 -8.27 35.76 -1.83
N ASP A 126 -9.60 35.79 -1.91
CA ASP A 126 -10.60 35.99 -3.01
C ASP A 126 -10.19 36.31 -4.48
N PHE A 127 -8.93 36.53 -4.84
CA PHE A 127 -8.51 37.03 -6.15
C PHE A 127 -7.24 36.39 -6.76
N ILE A 128 -6.66 35.33 -6.18
CA ILE A 128 -5.56 34.59 -6.85
C ILE A 128 -5.81 33.09 -6.81
N GLU A 129 -6.18 32.54 -7.97
CA GLU A 129 -6.05 31.10 -8.26
C GLU A 129 -4.58 30.74 -8.49
N THR A 130 -4.25 29.49 -8.15
CA THR A 130 -2.96 28.77 -8.30
C THR A 130 -1.83 29.17 -7.33
N GLU A 131 -1.01 28.28 -6.78
CA GLU A 131 -0.92 26.81 -6.62
C GLU A 131 0.47 26.63 -6.00
N TRP A 132 0.62 26.00 -4.84
CA TRP A 132 1.68 25.01 -4.56
C TRP A 132 1.19 24.20 -3.36
N ILE A 133 0.71 22.99 -3.65
CA ILE A 133 0.33 22.03 -2.61
C ILE A 133 1.64 21.49 -2.04
N VAL A 134 2.05 21.96 -0.86
CA VAL A 134 3.02 21.19 -0.07
C VAL A 134 2.24 19.99 0.46
N GLY A 135 2.25 18.91 -0.32
CA GLY A 135 1.63 17.65 0.08
C GLY A 135 2.47 16.92 1.13
N ASP A 136 1.83 16.27 2.10
CA ASP A 136 2.51 15.36 3.03
C ASP A 136 2.96 14.08 2.30
N TYR A 137 4.02 13.45 2.80
CA TYR A 137 4.62 12.27 2.16
C TYR A 137 3.76 11.02 2.34
N MET A 138 3.71 10.17 1.30
CA MET A 138 3.05 8.85 1.33
C MET A 138 4.04 7.68 1.51
N HIS A 139 5.35 7.95 1.55
CA HIS A 139 6.37 6.91 1.68
C HIS A 139 6.24 6.17 3.00
N THR A 140 6.43 4.86 2.93
CA THR A 140 6.04 3.94 4.01
C THR A 140 7.19 3.01 4.37
N VAL A 141 7.33 2.72 5.65
CA VAL A 141 8.25 1.71 6.20
C VAL A 141 7.44 0.56 6.75
N ILE A 142 7.82 -0.67 6.41
CA ILE A 142 7.23 -1.89 6.97
C ILE A 142 8.33 -2.65 7.72
N TYR A 143 8.30 -2.54 9.04
CA TYR A 143 9.17 -3.27 9.95
C TYR A 143 8.67 -4.69 10.20
N GLY A 144 9.61 -5.62 10.32
CA GLY A 144 9.36 -6.91 10.92
C GLY A 144 10.15 -8.06 10.30
N PRO A 145 10.07 -9.26 10.90
CA PRO A 145 10.83 -10.43 10.47
C PRO A 145 10.39 -10.97 9.10
N PRO A 146 11.20 -11.83 8.45
CA PRO A 146 10.82 -12.50 7.23
C PRO A 146 9.59 -13.37 7.44
N GLY A 147 8.82 -13.57 6.36
CA GLY A 147 7.61 -14.39 6.41
C GLY A 147 6.39 -13.72 7.06
N THR A 148 6.45 -12.42 7.40
CA THR A 148 5.30 -11.66 7.95
C THR A 148 4.35 -11.07 6.90
N GLY A 149 4.62 -11.25 5.61
CA GLY A 149 3.73 -10.78 4.54
C GLY A 149 3.98 -9.34 4.07
N LYS A 150 5.10 -8.72 4.44
CA LYS A 150 5.48 -7.34 4.08
C LYS A 150 5.32 -7.01 2.59
N THR A 151 5.86 -7.86 1.71
CA THR A 151 5.75 -7.65 0.25
C THR A 151 4.30 -7.71 -0.22
N GLU A 152 3.47 -8.55 0.38
CA GLU A 152 2.06 -8.68 -0.02
C GLU A 152 1.24 -7.47 0.44
N ILE A 153 1.49 -7.00 1.68
CA ILE A 153 0.93 -5.74 2.18
C ILE A 153 1.32 -4.57 1.27
N ALA A 154 2.60 -4.47 0.88
CA ALA A 154 3.08 -3.41 0.02
C ALA A 154 2.37 -3.38 -1.34
N LYS A 155 2.12 -4.56 -1.94
CA LYS A 155 1.34 -4.66 -3.18
C LYS A 155 -0.11 -4.20 -2.98
N ILE A 156 -0.75 -4.65 -1.90
CA ILE A 156 -2.14 -4.27 -1.61
C ILE A 156 -2.24 -2.77 -1.39
N LEU A 157 -1.32 -2.17 -0.62
CA LEU A 157 -1.25 -0.73 -0.40
C LEU A 157 -1.09 0.03 -1.72
N GLY A 158 -0.23 -0.45 -2.63
CA GLY A 158 -0.10 0.12 -3.96
C GLY A 158 -1.38 0.06 -4.79
N LYS A 159 -2.10 -1.08 -4.76
CA LYS A 159 -3.42 -1.19 -5.40
C LYS A 159 -4.41 -0.18 -4.83
N ILE A 160 -4.43 -0.02 -3.50
CA ILE A 160 -5.32 0.94 -2.83
C ILE A 160 -5.03 2.36 -3.30
N PHE A 161 -3.77 2.81 -3.21
CA PHE A 161 -3.40 4.17 -3.60
C PHE A 161 -3.60 4.45 -5.09
N SER A 162 -3.43 3.44 -5.94
CA SER A 162 -3.76 3.55 -7.36
C SER A 162 -5.26 3.70 -7.59
N LYS A 163 -6.08 2.84 -6.95
CA LYS A 163 -7.54 2.89 -7.08
C LYS A 163 -8.17 4.13 -6.40
N LEU A 164 -7.53 4.72 -5.41
CA LEU A 164 -7.90 6.03 -4.86
C LEU A 164 -7.66 7.18 -5.87
N GLY A 165 -6.89 6.94 -6.93
CA GLY A 165 -6.49 7.95 -7.90
C GLY A 165 -5.35 8.85 -7.42
N ILE A 166 -4.62 8.46 -6.37
CA ILE A 166 -3.44 9.19 -5.88
C ILE A 166 -2.24 8.85 -6.77
N LEU A 167 -2.06 7.57 -7.08
CA LEU A 167 -1.07 7.08 -8.03
C LEU A 167 -1.79 6.74 -9.34
N LYS A 168 -1.35 7.32 -10.47
CA LYS A 168 -2.08 7.15 -11.75
C LYS A 168 -1.93 5.74 -12.32
N ASN A 169 -0.82 5.07 -12.01
CA ASN A 169 -0.51 3.74 -12.48
C ASN A 169 -0.69 2.71 -11.36
N GLY A 170 -1.16 1.51 -11.71
CA GLY A 170 -1.16 0.36 -10.81
C GLY A 170 0.18 -0.39 -10.77
N THR A 171 1.29 0.28 -11.12
CA THR A 171 2.61 -0.35 -11.22
C THR A 171 3.21 -0.58 -9.84
N PHE A 172 3.73 -1.78 -9.65
CA PHE A 172 4.46 -2.18 -8.44
C PHE A 172 5.77 -2.83 -8.89
N LYS A 173 6.90 -2.21 -8.57
CA LYS A 173 8.24 -2.76 -8.87
C LYS A 173 8.98 -3.05 -7.58
N LYS A 174 9.26 -4.33 -7.36
CA LYS A 174 10.20 -4.77 -6.32
C LYS A 174 11.62 -4.57 -6.84
N VAL A 175 12.46 -3.94 -6.04
CA VAL A 175 13.88 -3.71 -6.32
C VAL A 175 14.75 -4.16 -5.15
N THR A 176 15.99 -4.49 -5.49
CA THR A 176 17.04 -4.92 -4.58
C THR A 176 18.28 -4.05 -4.76
N ARG A 177 19.32 -4.26 -3.94
CA ARG A 177 20.60 -3.56 -4.05
C ARG A 177 21.19 -3.64 -5.46
N SER A 178 21.15 -4.81 -6.10
CA SER A 178 21.72 -5.01 -7.44
C SER A 178 20.97 -4.23 -8.52
N ASP A 179 19.70 -3.87 -8.30
CA ASP A 179 18.91 -3.11 -9.27
C ASP A 179 19.26 -1.62 -9.22
N LEU A 180 19.67 -1.11 -8.05
CA LEU A 180 19.91 0.31 -7.83
C LEU A 180 21.39 0.68 -7.93
N ILE A 181 22.29 -0.20 -7.47
CA ILE A 181 23.73 0.07 -7.41
C ILE A 181 24.44 -0.41 -8.69
N ALA A 182 25.31 0.43 -9.25
CA ALA A 182 26.13 0.12 -10.41
C ALA A 182 27.51 -0.43 -9.99
N GLY A 183 28.24 -1.03 -10.93
CA GLY A 183 29.60 -1.53 -10.69
C GLY A 183 30.72 -0.49 -10.79
N TYR A 184 30.41 0.72 -11.26
CA TYR A 184 31.40 1.77 -11.54
C TYR A 184 31.00 3.12 -10.93
N VAL A 185 32.00 3.88 -10.45
CA VAL A 185 31.79 5.12 -9.69
C VAL A 185 31.06 6.15 -10.56
N GLY A 186 30.08 6.85 -9.98
CA GLY A 186 29.29 7.88 -10.66
C GLY A 186 28.17 7.36 -11.57
N GLN A 187 27.99 6.03 -11.67
CA GLN A 187 26.87 5.44 -12.41
C GLN A 187 25.69 5.05 -11.52
N THR A 188 25.87 5.00 -10.20
CA THR A 188 24.84 4.55 -9.27
C THR A 188 23.68 5.52 -9.18
N SER A 189 23.94 6.84 -9.16
CA SER A 189 22.89 7.87 -9.20
C SER A 189 22.05 7.76 -10.46
N LEU A 190 22.70 7.61 -11.63
CA LEU A 190 22.02 7.45 -12.92
C LEU A 190 21.15 6.20 -12.95
N LYS A 191 21.68 5.06 -12.49
CA LYS A 191 20.94 3.79 -12.43
C LYS A 191 19.74 3.89 -11.50
N THR A 192 19.95 4.40 -10.29
CA THR A 192 18.90 4.61 -9.28
C THR A 192 17.80 5.54 -9.81
N ARG A 193 18.18 6.68 -10.40
CA ARG A 193 17.23 7.65 -10.96
C ARG A 193 16.45 7.07 -12.14
N THR A 194 17.10 6.27 -12.99
CA THR A 194 16.43 5.57 -14.10
C THR A 194 15.35 4.64 -13.57
N VAL A 195 15.70 3.80 -12.59
CA VAL A 195 14.73 2.88 -11.96
C VAL A 195 13.57 3.64 -11.32
N ILE A 196 13.82 4.76 -10.65
CA ILE A 196 12.76 5.59 -10.05
C ILE A 196 11.87 6.21 -11.13
N ASN A 197 12.46 6.81 -12.16
CA ASN A 197 11.73 7.49 -13.23
C ASN A 197 10.81 6.54 -14.00
N GLU A 198 11.25 5.30 -14.23
CA GLU A 198 10.42 4.24 -14.82
C GLU A 198 9.20 3.85 -13.96
N ASN A 199 9.19 4.23 -12.69
CA ASN A 199 8.17 3.83 -11.70
C ASN A 199 7.40 5.02 -11.11
N LEU A 200 7.48 6.18 -11.77
CA LEU A 200 6.61 7.30 -11.46
C LEU A 200 5.14 6.92 -11.70
N ASP A 201 4.28 7.62 -10.96
CA ASP A 201 2.86 7.35 -10.80
C ASP A 201 2.55 5.96 -10.21
N GLY A 202 3.52 5.30 -9.58
CA GLY A 202 3.39 3.93 -9.04
C GLY A 202 4.13 3.70 -7.71
N VAL A 203 4.39 2.44 -7.41
CA VAL A 203 5.04 1.99 -6.18
C VAL A 203 6.39 1.34 -6.44
N LEU A 204 7.43 1.87 -5.78
CA LEU A 204 8.75 1.25 -5.71
C LEU A 204 8.91 0.56 -4.33
N PHE A 205 9.05 -0.77 -4.34
CA PHE A 205 9.22 -1.55 -3.11
C PHE A 205 10.68 -2.01 -2.96
N ILE A 206 11.34 -1.56 -1.90
CA ILE A 206 12.72 -1.94 -1.55
C ILE A 206 12.68 -2.92 -0.37
N ASP A 207 12.84 -4.21 -0.68
CA ASP A 207 12.91 -5.24 0.35
C ASP A 207 14.31 -5.29 0.94
N GLU A 208 14.41 -5.53 2.25
CA GLU A 208 15.68 -5.52 2.98
C GLU A 208 16.51 -4.26 2.70
N ALA A 209 15.88 -3.08 2.80
CA ALA A 209 16.51 -1.82 2.39
C ALA A 209 17.78 -1.46 3.18
N TYR A 210 17.99 -2.10 4.35
CA TYR A 210 19.25 -2.02 5.08
C TYR A 210 20.44 -2.54 4.26
N ALA A 211 20.23 -3.46 3.31
CA ALA A 211 21.26 -3.93 2.40
C ALA A 211 21.75 -2.84 1.43
N LEU A 212 21.03 -1.72 1.26
CA LEU A 212 21.50 -0.59 0.47
C LEU A 212 22.60 0.20 1.15
N GLY A 213 22.77 0.07 2.46
CA GLY A 213 23.84 0.71 3.21
C GLY A 213 24.65 -0.28 4.03
N ASN A 214 25.54 0.26 4.85
CA ASN A 214 26.36 -0.50 5.79
C ASN A 214 26.68 0.34 7.02
N ASN A 215 26.95 -0.31 8.15
CA ASN A 215 27.24 0.40 9.41
C ASN A 215 28.52 1.25 9.34
N GLU A 216 29.49 0.87 8.50
CA GLU A 216 30.76 1.60 8.37
C GLU A 216 30.66 2.91 7.56
N LYS A 217 29.60 3.12 6.78
CA LYS A 217 29.40 4.28 5.90
C LYS A 217 30.54 4.58 4.92
N LYS A 218 31.39 3.59 4.62
CA LYS A 218 32.55 3.75 3.71
C LYS A 218 32.22 3.52 2.23
N ASP A 219 31.03 3.00 1.94
CA ASP A 219 30.65 2.67 0.57
C ASP A 219 30.05 3.89 -0.16
N SER A 220 30.88 4.52 -1.00
CA SER A 220 30.47 5.66 -1.83
C SER A 220 29.28 5.36 -2.75
N PHE A 221 29.14 4.11 -3.21
CA PHE A 221 28.04 3.71 -4.10
C PHE A 221 26.72 3.65 -3.33
N SER A 222 26.74 3.07 -2.12
CA SER A 222 25.59 3.05 -1.22
C SER A 222 25.13 4.47 -0.88
N LYS A 223 26.09 5.38 -0.61
CA LYS A 223 25.80 6.78 -0.36
C LYS A 223 25.09 7.44 -1.55
N GLU A 224 25.66 7.31 -2.73
CA GLU A 224 25.12 7.88 -3.96
C GLU A 224 23.70 7.38 -4.25
N CYS A 225 23.45 6.09 -4.03
CA CYS A 225 22.12 5.48 -4.16
C CYS A 225 21.13 6.09 -3.16
N ILE A 226 21.48 6.13 -1.88
CA ILE A 226 20.59 6.61 -0.81
C ILE A 226 20.29 8.10 -0.95
N ASP A 227 21.29 8.91 -1.29
CA ASP A 227 21.14 10.34 -1.54
C ASP A 227 20.21 10.58 -2.74
N THR A 228 20.36 9.80 -3.82
CA THR A 228 19.48 9.87 -5.00
C THR A 228 18.04 9.47 -4.66
N ILE A 229 17.84 8.44 -3.83
CA ILE A 229 16.49 8.09 -3.33
C ILE A 229 15.93 9.28 -2.55
N CYS A 230 16.67 9.82 -1.58
CA CYS A 230 16.21 10.92 -0.72
C CYS A 230 15.77 12.17 -1.52
N GLU A 231 16.52 12.54 -2.56
CA GLU A 231 16.15 13.60 -3.50
C GLU A 231 14.83 13.28 -4.22
N ALA A 232 14.72 12.09 -4.81
CA ALA A 232 13.53 11.70 -5.57
C ALA A 232 12.25 11.60 -4.72
N LEU A 233 12.36 11.20 -3.44
CA LEU A 233 11.23 11.23 -2.51
C LEU A 233 10.66 12.64 -2.34
N SER A 234 11.50 13.68 -2.40
CA SER A 234 11.05 15.07 -2.35
C SER A 234 10.49 15.55 -3.69
N ASP A 235 11.20 15.28 -4.78
CA ASP A 235 10.85 15.79 -6.11
C ASP A 235 9.57 15.15 -6.67
N HIS A 236 9.23 13.95 -6.22
CA HIS A 236 8.12 13.16 -6.75
C HIS A 236 7.12 12.72 -5.68
N LYS A 237 7.00 13.46 -4.57
CA LYS A 237 6.15 13.09 -3.43
C LYS A 237 4.66 12.89 -3.75
N ASP A 238 4.16 13.46 -4.85
CA ASP A 238 2.78 13.35 -5.35
C ASP A 238 2.59 12.22 -6.38
N LYS A 239 3.68 11.69 -6.93
CA LYS A 239 3.67 10.70 -8.02
C LYS A 239 4.35 9.39 -7.66
N LEU A 240 5.10 9.32 -6.58
CA LEU A 240 5.87 8.14 -6.23
C LEU A 240 5.56 7.73 -4.80
N MET A 241 5.14 6.49 -4.62
CA MET A 241 5.20 5.84 -3.32
C MET A 241 6.43 4.96 -3.27
N VAL A 242 7.24 5.14 -2.22
CA VAL A 242 8.37 4.25 -1.92
C VAL A 242 8.01 3.53 -0.64
N ILE A 243 8.04 2.21 -0.70
CA ILE A 243 7.81 1.35 0.45
C ILE A 243 9.12 0.61 0.73
N ILE A 244 9.69 0.82 1.91
CA ILE A 244 10.88 0.07 2.34
C ILE A 244 10.50 -0.97 3.38
N ALA A 245 11.17 -2.11 3.38
CA ALA A 245 10.96 -3.16 4.36
C ALA A 245 12.28 -3.66 4.95
N GLY A 246 12.23 -4.12 6.20
CA GLY A 246 13.40 -4.65 6.89
C GLY A 246 13.22 -4.73 8.40
N TYR A 247 14.29 -5.09 9.10
CA TYR A 247 14.32 -5.05 10.56
C TYR A 247 14.51 -3.60 11.03
N GLU A 248 13.81 -3.21 12.10
CA GLU A 248 13.81 -1.83 12.57
C GLU A 248 15.23 -1.33 12.91
N HIS A 249 15.98 -2.13 13.66
CA HIS A 249 17.35 -1.79 14.05
C HIS A 249 18.26 -1.64 12.83
N GLU A 250 18.24 -2.59 11.91
CA GLU A 250 19.09 -2.57 10.72
C GLU A 250 18.73 -1.43 9.76
N LEU A 251 17.43 -1.13 9.59
CA LEU A 251 17.01 0.02 8.79
C LEU A 251 17.49 1.34 9.43
N LYS A 252 17.43 1.45 10.76
CA LYS A 252 17.92 2.62 11.48
C LYS A 252 19.42 2.80 11.25
N GLU A 253 20.22 1.75 11.43
CA GLU A 253 21.68 1.82 11.35
C GLU A 253 22.21 1.94 9.92
N CYS A 254 21.69 1.14 8.99
CA CYS A 254 22.23 1.03 7.64
C CYS A 254 21.57 1.99 6.65
N PHE A 255 20.30 2.37 6.84
CA PHE A 255 19.55 3.16 5.85
C PHE A 255 19.29 4.59 6.33
N PHE A 256 18.57 4.78 7.44
CA PHE A 256 18.21 6.11 7.92
C PHE A 256 19.40 6.92 8.43
N ASN A 257 20.34 6.29 9.13
CA ASN A 257 21.57 6.95 9.58
C ASN A 257 22.48 7.36 8.41
N TYR A 258 22.31 6.79 7.22
CA TYR A 258 23.10 7.11 6.03
C TYR A 258 22.75 8.51 5.49
N ASN A 259 21.47 8.88 5.53
CA ASN A 259 20.99 10.21 5.15
C ASN A 259 19.84 10.64 6.07
N GLN A 260 20.10 11.64 6.93
CA GLN A 260 19.14 12.16 7.91
C GLN A 260 17.85 12.71 7.29
N GLY A 261 17.87 13.09 6.01
CA GLY A 261 16.68 13.54 5.28
C GLY A 261 15.63 12.44 5.08
N LEU A 262 16.01 11.16 5.13
CA LEU A 262 15.06 10.06 4.95
C LEU A 262 14.03 9.97 6.06
N GLU A 263 14.43 10.25 7.31
CA GLU A 263 13.56 10.13 8.49
C GLU A 263 12.26 10.92 8.35
N SER A 264 12.33 12.17 7.84
CA SER A 264 11.18 13.05 7.66
C SER A 264 10.32 12.74 6.44
N ARG A 265 10.85 11.98 5.47
CA ARG A 265 10.13 11.58 4.24
C ARG A 265 9.34 10.29 4.44
N PHE A 266 9.78 9.43 5.36
CA PHE A 266 9.11 8.20 5.75
C PHE A 266 8.28 8.39 7.03
N THR A 267 7.16 9.10 6.88
CA THR A 267 6.22 9.42 7.95
C THR A 267 5.36 8.23 8.37
N TRP A 268 5.03 7.34 7.43
CA TRP A 268 4.21 6.17 7.69
C TRP A 268 5.08 4.98 8.07
N ARG A 269 4.97 4.53 9.32
CA ARG A 269 5.77 3.42 9.86
C ARG A 269 4.88 2.35 10.43
N PHE A 270 4.94 1.19 9.82
CA PHE A 270 4.13 0.04 10.18
C PHE A 270 5.03 -1.06 10.70
N GLU A 271 4.55 -1.76 11.72
CA GLU A 271 5.24 -2.88 12.33
C GLU A 271 4.35 -4.10 12.16
N THR A 272 4.89 -5.19 11.61
CA THR A 272 4.15 -6.44 11.51
C THR A 272 4.14 -7.12 12.88
N ASP A 273 2.96 -7.51 13.34
CA ASP A 273 2.81 -8.29 14.57
C ASP A 273 3.42 -9.69 14.43
N ALA A 274 3.90 -10.24 15.55
CA ALA A 274 4.25 -11.66 15.64
C ALA A 274 2.99 -12.52 15.40
N TYR A 275 3.13 -13.59 14.62
CA TYR A 275 2.03 -14.53 14.44
C TYR A 275 1.86 -15.44 15.64
N THR A 276 0.61 -15.59 16.09
CA THR A 276 0.24 -16.57 17.11
C THR A 276 0.23 -17.99 16.54
N GLY A 277 0.20 -19.01 17.41
CA GLY A 277 0.02 -20.39 16.95
C GLY A 277 -1.26 -20.58 16.14
N GLU A 278 -2.34 -19.88 16.49
CA GLU A 278 -3.58 -19.89 15.71
C GLU A 278 -3.40 -19.27 14.32
N ASP A 279 -2.64 -18.18 14.23
CA ASP A 279 -2.31 -17.56 12.94
C ASP A 279 -1.48 -18.52 12.07
N LEU A 280 -0.48 -19.19 12.66
CA LEU A 280 0.33 -20.18 11.95
C LEU A 280 -0.51 -21.35 11.41
N TYR A 281 -1.48 -21.82 12.19
CA TYR A 281 -2.46 -22.81 11.75
C TYR A 281 -3.26 -22.29 10.54
N ASN A 282 -3.81 -21.08 10.63
CA ASN A 282 -4.56 -20.48 9.54
C ASN A 282 -3.70 -20.30 8.28
N ILE A 283 -2.42 -19.92 8.42
CA ILE A 283 -1.47 -19.79 7.31
C ILE A 283 -1.24 -21.14 6.66
N PHE A 284 -1.03 -22.19 7.46
CA PHE A 284 -0.83 -23.55 6.97
C PHE A 284 -2.06 -24.05 6.21
N VAL A 285 -3.26 -23.93 6.80
CA VAL A 285 -4.52 -24.32 6.17
C VAL A 285 -4.73 -23.59 4.85
N LYS A 286 -4.45 -22.28 4.82
CA LYS A 286 -4.52 -21.47 3.60
C LYS A 286 -3.58 -22.01 2.52
N LYS A 287 -2.30 -22.24 2.83
CA LYS A 287 -1.32 -22.79 1.87
C LYS A 287 -1.71 -24.19 1.37
N VAL A 288 -2.26 -25.05 2.23
CA VAL A 288 -2.75 -26.39 1.85
C VAL A 288 -3.91 -26.29 0.86
N ARG A 289 -4.87 -25.38 1.09
CA ARG A 289 -5.99 -25.16 0.18
C ARG A 289 -5.55 -24.55 -1.15
N GLU A 290 -4.59 -23.62 -1.15
CA GLU A 290 -4.04 -23.01 -2.36
C GLU A 290 -3.41 -24.03 -3.31
N ILE A 291 -2.78 -25.08 -2.78
CA ILE A 291 -2.24 -26.18 -3.61
C ILE A 291 -3.28 -27.24 -3.99
N GLY A 292 -4.56 -27.04 -3.62
CA GLY A 292 -5.67 -27.95 -3.88
C GLY A 292 -5.61 -29.24 -3.06
N TRP A 293 -5.01 -29.20 -1.87
CA TRP A 293 -4.97 -30.31 -0.93
C TRP A 293 -5.98 -30.09 0.20
N LEU A 294 -6.36 -31.18 0.87
CA LEU A 294 -7.30 -31.19 1.97
C LEU A 294 -6.62 -31.66 3.25
N ILE A 295 -7.10 -31.17 4.38
CA ILE A 295 -6.78 -31.72 5.70
C ILE A 295 -7.94 -32.62 6.09
N HIS A 296 -7.66 -33.86 6.47
CA HIS A 296 -8.69 -34.83 6.83
C HIS A 296 -9.50 -34.34 8.05
N GLU A 297 -10.82 -34.50 8.05
CA GLU A 297 -11.73 -33.97 9.09
C GLU A 297 -11.40 -34.51 10.49
N ASN A 298 -10.99 -35.78 10.57
CA ASN A 298 -10.50 -36.42 11.79
C ASN A 298 -8.98 -36.54 11.82
N SER A 299 -8.26 -35.58 11.24
CA SER A 299 -6.80 -35.62 11.19
C SER A 299 -6.17 -35.64 12.57
N GLY A 300 -6.86 -35.17 13.63
CA GLY A 300 -6.30 -35.02 14.98
C GLY A 300 -5.44 -33.76 15.12
N PHE A 301 -5.57 -32.83 14.17
CA PHE A 301 -4.73 -31.65 14.05
C PHE A 301 -5.59 -30.38 13.95
N ASP A 302 -5.37 -29.46 14.87
CA ASP A 302 -6.06 -28.18 14.97
C ASP A 302 -5.09 -27.06 15.39
N ALA A 303 -5.63 -25.88 15.67
CA ALA A 303 -4.84 -24.74 16.13
C ALA A 303 -4.02 -25.03 17.39
N SER A 304 -4.46 -25.95 18.26
CA SER A 304 -3.75 -26.27 19.51
C SER A 304 -2.38 -26.92 19.26
N TRP A 305 -2.23 -27.69 18.19
CA TRP A 305 -0.94 -28.26 17.82
C TRP A 305 0.05 -27.16 17.43
N PHE A 306 -0.38 -26.16 16.66
CA PHE A 306 0.47 -25.03 16.32
C PHE A 306 0.77 -24.13 17.50
N VAL A 307 -0.18 -23.94 18.42
CA VAL A 307 0.07 -23.21 19.67
C VAL A 307 1.19 -23.88 20.48
N LYS A 308 1.19 -25.22 20.60
CA LYS A 308 2.25 -25.96 21.30
C LYS A 308 3.61 -25.88 20.63
N ASN A 309 3.63 -25.75 19.30
CA ASN A 309 4.85 -25.79 18.48
C ASN A 309 5.25 -24.41 17.92
N ALA A 310 4.59 -23.32 18.32
CA ALA A 310 4.73 -22.01 17.70
C ALA A 310 6.18 -21.48 17.76
N GLU A 311 6.88 -21.75 18.86
CA GLU A 311 8.27 -21.32 19.08
C GLU A 311 9.28 -21.94 18.08
N LEU A 312 8.91 -23.06 17.44
CA LEU A 312 9.73 -23.71 16.43
C LEU A 312 9.71 -22.98 15.07
N PHE A 313 8.74 -22.08 14.87
CA PHE A 313 8.50 -21.36 13.60
C PHE A 313 8.86 -19.87 13.73
N LYS A 314 10.14 -19.58 13.95
CA LYS A 314 10.66 -18.22 14.21
C LYS A 314 10.49 -17.25 13.05
N ASN A 315 10.49 -17.73 11.81
CA ASN A 315 10.26 -16.95 10.58
C ASN A 315 8.84 -17.15 10.02
N TYR A 316 7.92 -17.62 10.87
CA TYR A 316 6.50 -17.71 10.62
C TYR A 316 6.15 -18.33 9.25
N GLY A 317 5.57 -17.56 8.33
CA GLY A 317 5.09 -18.04 7.04
C GLY A 317 6.16 -18.74 6.18
N ARG A 318 7.43 -18.35 6.32
CA ARG A 318 8.55 -19.00 5.60
C ARG A 318 8.84 -20.39 6.15
N ASP A 319 8.77 -20.53 7.47
CA ASP A 319 8.95 -21.81 8.12
C ASP A 319 7.75 -22.72 7.87
N ILE A 320 6.53 -22.18 7.86
CA ILE A 320 5.31 -22.93 7.51
C ILE A 320 5.37 -23.47 6.07
N GLU A 321 5.93 -22.72 5.13
CA GLU A 321 6.14 -23.20 3.76
C GLU A 321 7.13 -24.35 3.69
N THR A 322 8.24 -24.21 4.41
CA THR A 322 9.27 -25.27 4.52
C THR A 322 8.67 -26.51 5.18
N PHE A 323 7.95 -26.33 6.29
CA PHE A 323 7.25 -27.39 7.00
C PHE A 323 6.24 -28.10 6.11
N LEU A 324 5.39 -27.37 5.36
CA LEU A 324 4.46 -27.96 4.40
C LEU A 324 5.18 -28.80 3.35
N ALA A 325 6.33 -28.34 2.84
CA ALA A 325 7.14 -29.14 1.91
C ALA A 325 7.62 -30.45 2.54
N LYS A 326 8.07 -30.44 3.81
CA LYS A 326 8.47 -31.65 4.54
C LYS A 326 7.29 -32.58 4.82
N THR A 327 6.15 -32.03 5.21
CA THR A 327 4.89 -32.77 5.37
C THR A 327 4.48 -33.46 4.08
N LYS A 328 4.62 -32.81 2.91
CA LYS A 328 4.35 -33.44 1.61
C LYS A 328 5.30 -34.60 1.29
N ILE A 329 6.57 -34.52 1.71
CA ILE A 329 7.54 -35.61 1.54
C ILE A 329 7.20 -36.79 2.46
N ALA A 330 6.77 -36.54 3.69
CA ALA A 330 6.27 -37.59 4.57
C ALA A 330 4.99 -38.23 4.00
N HIS A 331 4.06 -37.41 3.54
CA HIS A 331 2.83 -37.84 2.90
C HIS A 331 3.08 -38.74 1.70
N SER A 332 4.02 -38.38 0.81
CA SER A 332 4.31 -39.15 -0.40
C SER A 332 4.75 -40.58 -0.09
N ARG A 333 5.46 -40.81 1.03
CA ARG A 333 5.82 -42.15 1.51
C ARG A 333 4.60 -42.95 1.94
N ARG A 334 3.65 -42.31 2.64
CA ARG A 334 2.42 -42.96 3.15
C ARG A 334 1.46 -43.36 2.03
N VAL A 335 1.40 -42.58 0.94
CA VAL A 335 0.41 -42.76 -0.13
C VAL A 335 0.98 -43.34 -1.44
N PHE A 336 2.23 -43.82 -1.45
CA PHE A 336 2.98 -44.22 -2.64
C PHE A 336 2.20 -45.13 -3.63
N CYS A 337 1.39 -46.06 -3.11
CA CYS A 337 0.55 -46.96 -3.92
C CYS A 337 -0.95 -46.83 -3.63
N LYS A 338 -1.42 -45.72 -3.04
CA LYS A 338 -2.84 -45.49 -2.75
C LYS A 338 -3.56 -44.84 -3.94
N ASP A 339 -4.89 -44.92 -3.92
CA ASP A 339 -5.76 -44.24 -4.88
C ASP A 339 -5.55 -42.72 -4.90
N ASP A 340 -5.83 -42.12 -6.06
CA ASP A 340 -5.69 -40.67 -6.26
C ASP A 340 -6.56 -39.84 -5.30
N SER A 341 -7.67 -40.40 -4.81
CA SER A 341 -8.52 -39.78 -3.80
C SER A 341 -7.80 -39.56 -2.46
N GLU A 342 -6.73 -40.30 -2.18
CA GLU A 342 -5.98 -40.24 -0.93
C GLU A 342 -4.68 -39.45 -1.04
N LYS A 343 -4.17 -39.22 -2.26
CA LYS A 343 -2.87 -38.57 -2.53
C LYS A 343 -2.81 -37.07 -2.21
N ARG A 344 -3.94 -36.47 -1.84
CA ARG A 344 -4.07 -35.03 -1.53
C ARG A 344 -4.76 -34.76 -0.20
N LYS A 345 -4.82 -35.76 0.68
CA LYS A 345 -5.45 -35.66 2.01
C LYS A 345 -4.41 -35.84 3.12
N LEU A 346 -4.04 -34.74 3.77
CA LEU A 346 -3.09 -34.74 4.88
C LEU A 346 -3.75 -35.27 6.16
N VAL A 347 -2.99 -36.04 6.93
CA VAL A 347 -3.33 -36.53 8.27
C VAL A 347 -2.22 -36.18 9.26
N LEU A 348 -2.47 -36.24 10.58
CA LEU A 348 -1.50 -35.87 11.61
C LEU A 348 -0.15 -36.60 11.46
N LEU A 349 -0.16 -37.89 11.11
CA LEU A 349 1.07 -38.65 10.90
C LEU A 349 1.98 -38.03 9.81
N ASP A 350 1.41 -37.40 8.78
CA ASP A 350 2.21 -36.72 7.76
C ASP A 350 2.91 -35.48 8.34
N LEU A 351 2.24 -34.78 9.25
CA LEU A 351 2.72 -33.56 9.87
C LEU A 351 3.75 -33.84 10.95
N GLU A 352 3.57 -34.88 11.77
CA GLU A 352 4.55 -35.31 12.78
C GLU A 352 5.87 -35.71 12.11
N ASN A 353 5.80 -36.60 11.11
CA ASN A 353 6.97 -36.99 10.32
C ASN A 353 7.57 -35.79 9.54
N GLY A 354 6.71 -34.88 9.08
CA GLY A 354 7.13 -33.63 8.45
C GLY A 354 7.89 -32.73 9.40
N LEU A 355 7.44 -32.63 10.66
CA LEU A 355 8.06 -31.81 11.71
C LEU A 355 9.41 -32.39 12.10
N GLU A 356 9.51 -33.70 12.31
CA GLU A 356 10.80 -34.36 12.57
C GLU A 356 11.80 -34.05 11.46
N SER A 357 11.37 -34.15 10.19
CA SER A 357 12.22 -33.82 9.05
C SER A 357 12.58 -32.33 8.99
N TYR A 358 11.66 -31.43 9.36
CA TYR A 358 11.92 -29.99 9.47
C TYR A 358 13.01 -29.70 10.50
N LEU A 359 12.88 -30.27 11.71
CA LEU A 359 13.81 -30.06 12.83
C LEU A 359 15.21 -30.61 12.53
N LEU A 360 15.32 -31.79 11.91
CA LEU A 360 16.61 -32.33 11.49
C LEU A 360 17.33 -31.40 10.52
N ASN A 361 16.61 -30.75 9.60
CA ASN A 361 17.21 -29.82 8.66
C ASN A 361 17.61 -28.50 9.31
N SER A 362 16.80 -27.99 10.25
CA SER A 362 17.17 -26.78 11.01
C SER A 362 18.39 -27.02 11.90
N ASP A 363 18.52 -28.19 12.53
CA ASP A 363 19.68 -28.52 13.35
C ASP A 363 20.96 -28.68 12.52
N ILE A 364 20.85 -29.22 11.31
CA ILE A 364 21.96 -29.29 10.35
C ILE A 364 22.36 -27.88 9.88
N GLN A 365 21.39 -26.99 9.64
CA GLN A 365 21.66 -25.58 9.29
C GLN A 365 22.32 -24.84 10.45
N ASN A 366 21.78 -24.96 11.66
CA ASN A 366 22.34 -24.34 12.86
C ASN A 366 23.77 -24.83 13.15
N LYS A 367 24.05 -26.14 12.96
CA LYS A 367 25.42 -26.67 13.08
C LYS A 367 26.34 -26.11 12.00
N LYS A 368 25.89 -26.03 10.74
CA LYS A 368 26.71 -25.47 9.65
C LYS A 368 27.00 -23.98 9.84
N GLU A 369 26.02 -23.19 10.30
CA GLU A 369 26.23 -21.79 10.62
C GLU A 369 27.21 -21.63 11.77
N LYS A 370 27.09 -22.44 12.83
CA LYS A 370 28.03 -22.44 13.94
C LYS A 370 29.46 -22.82 13.50
N ASP A 371 29.60 -23.88 12.71
CA ASP A 371 30.89 -24.30 12.14
C ASP A 371 31.48 -23.24 11.20
N PHE A 372 30.63 -22.48 10.50
CA PHE A 372 31.05 -21.37 9.62
C PHE A 372 31.55 -20.18 10.44
N PHE A 373 30.80 -19.75 11.46
CA PHE A 373 31.19 -18.67 12.36
C PHE A 373 32.46 -19.01 13.16
N GLU A 374 32.61 -20.25 13.64
CA GLU A 374 33.83 -20.70 14.33
C GLU A 374 35.04 -20.66 13.40
N LYS A 375 34.87 -21.00 12.11
CA LYS A 375 35.94 -20.86 11.11
C LYS A 375 36.28 -19.40 10.83
N GLU A 376 35.30 -18.51 10.65
CA GLU A 376 35.57 -17.08 10.44
C GLU A 376 36.28 -16.43 11.63
N LEU A 377 35.88 -16.78 12.87
CA LEU A 377 36.57 -16.36 14.09
C LEU A 377 38.01 -16.88 14.13
N GLN A 378 38.26 -18.11 13.69
CA GLN A 378 39.62 -18.64 13.56
C GLN A 378 40.45 -17.84 12.56
N TYR A 379 39.92 -17.53 11.37
CA TYR A 379 40.64 -16.74 10.37
C TYR A 379 40.88 -15.29 10.80
N SER A 380 39.99 -14.70 11.60
CA SER A 380 40.13 -13.37 12.18
C SER A 380 41.22 -13.28 13.26
N ILE A 381 41.58 -14.38 13.93
CA ILE A 381 42.62 -14.39 14.98
C ILE A 381 44.03 -14.57 14.39
N TYR A 382 44.14 -15.02 13.13
CA TYR A 382 45.40 -15.27 12.43
C TYR A 382 45.77 -14.22 11.37
N CYS A 383 45.14 -13.03 11.37
CA CYS A 383 45.47 -11.92 10.48
C CYS A 383 45.93 -10.68 11.28
#